data_AF-A0A919J374-F1
#
_entry.id   AF-A0A919J374-F1
#
_cell.length_a   1.000
_cell.length_b   1.000
_cell.length_c   1.000
_cell.angle_alpha   90.00
_cell.angle_beta   90.00
_cell.angle_gamma   90.00
#
_symmetry.space_group_name_H-M   'P 1'
#
loop_
_entity.id
_entity.type
_entity.pdbx_description
1 polymer ?
#
loop_
_entity_poly.entity_id
_entity_poly.type
_entity_poly.pdbx_seq_one_letter_code
_entity_poly.pdbx_strand_id
1 'polypeptide(L)'
;MPGDPLHPVLGGQIPFDDTALEVESRAEFDSHLARHTLAGLIILGLHLELDPPDFAGVDVTGTLFVGCRLSDDVEIDLIRRGAHLVPPFDARPYPTHPATLYTPEDLAAGFGSGGFAGMYDTTVYQHFVDHGGASPDLREALSQRLHDAGIDNALGKALSAWVANHNAKAAVGIMGGHAAARGSEAYRMAATLAWRLAAAGRLVVTGGGPGVMEAANLGAYFANRPADQLDSAIEMLAAAPHFADHDPYTAAALAVRAAFPAPPTAATDVVGRLRNGGLALPTWLYGHEPANLFAGQIGKYFSNAVREDSILRLSRGGIVFAPGWAGTVQEIFQAATKTFYQTDGPSGAFVFLGVDHWQQLPVEALLRPLLAKSPHGDQSDLIVVTDSLDEAMAALSR
;
A
#
# COMPACT_ATOMS: atom_id res chain seq x y z
N MET A 1 27.84 -0.85 -14.44
CA MET A 1 27.19 0.45 -14.20
C MET A 1 26.98 0.56 -12.70
N PRO A 2 27.36 1.66 -12.03
CA PRO A 2 26.98 1.88 -10.63
C PRO A 2 25.46 1.88 -10.52
N GLY A 3 24.94 1.02 -9.64
CA GLY A 3 23.55 0.86 -9.16
C GLY A 3 22.45 1.55 -9.95
N ASP A 4 21.69 0.76 -10.72
CA ASP A 4 20.36 1.15 -11.17
C ASP A 4 19.47 1.34 -9.93
N PRO A 5 19.00 2.57 -9.64
CA PRO A 5 18.20 2.88 -8.46
C PRO A 5 16.81 2.24 -8.49
N LEU A 6 16.38 1.66 -9.63
CA LEU A 6 15.11 0.94 -9.78
C LEU A 6 15.26 -0.59 -9.58
N HIS A 7 16.49 -1.05 -9.34
CA HIS A 7 16.86 -2.46 -9.14
C HIS A 7 17.63 -2.74 -7.81
N PRO A 8 17.27 -2.10 -6.68
CA PRO A 8 17.26 -2.77 -5.39
C PRO A 8 15.81 -2.71 -4.88
N VAL A 9 15.09 -3.81 -4.72
CA VAL A 9 15.24 -4.68 -3.56
C VAL A 9 14.87 -6.11 -3.94
N LEU A 10 15.86 -6.99 -3.92
CA LEU A 10 15.68 -8.43 -3.85
C LEU A 10 16.49 -8.90 -2.63
N GLY A 11 15.77 -9.38 -1.61
CA GLY A 11 16.34 -9.98 -0.39
C GLY A 11 17.28 -9.08 0.42
N GLY A 12 16.80 -8.50 1.51
CA GLY A 12 17.70 -7.98 2.54
C GLY A 12 18.57 -9.11 3.14
N GLN A 13 19.68 -8.76 3.79
CA GLN A 13 20.49 -9.74 4.54
C GLN A 13 19.77 -10.35 5.75
N ILE A 14 18.57 -9.86 6.08
CA ILE A 14 17.82 -10.24 7.26
C ILE A 14 16.55 -10.98 6.79
N PRO A 15 16.43 -12.29 7.07
CA PRO A 15 15.18 -13.03 6.85
C PRO A 15 14.08 -12.39 7.69
N PHE A 16 12.92 -12.18 7.08
CA PHE A 16 11.82 -11.43 7.70
C PHE A 16 10.58 -12.28 7.99
N ASP A 17 10.42 -13.42 7.33
CA ASP A 17 9.38 -14.38 7.67
C ASP A 17 9.97 -15.56 8.46
N ASP A 18 9.22 -16.02 9.45
CA ASP A 18 9.50 -17.21 10.29
C ASP A 18 8.63 -18.41 9.86
N THR A 19 7.89 -18.33 8.74
CA THR A 19 7.22 -19.51 8.21
C THR A 19 8.27 -20.55 7.84
N ALA A 20 8.09 -21.78 8.31
CA ALA A 20 9.08 -22.84 8.13
C ALA A 20 9.29 -23.28 6.66
N LEU A 21 8.61 -22.64 5.71
CA LEU A 21 8.55 -23.03 4.30
C LEU A 21 9.07 -21.96 3.34
N GLU A 22 9.06 -20.67 3.71
CA GLU A 22 9.49 -19.58 2.83
C GLU A 22 10.90 -19.12 3.20
N VAL A 23 11.79 -19.02 2.21
CA VAL A 23 13.18 -18.62 2.37
C VAL A 23 13.45 -17.38 1.52
N GLU A 24 13.76 -16.28 2.20
CA GLU A 24 13.87 -14.96 1.55
C GLU A 24 15.22 -14.28 1.76
N SER A 25 16.08 -14.88 2.58
CA SER A 25 17.42 -14.36 2.83
C SER A 25 18.48 -15.37 2.43
N ARG A 26 19.65 -14.86 2.07
CA ARG A 26 20.80 -15.72 1.79
C ARG A 26 21.23 -16.54 3.01
N ALA A 27 21.20 -15.94 4.19
CA ALA A 27 21.61 -16.61 5.43
C ALA A 27 20.71 -17.81 5.78
N GLU A 28 19.40 -17.65 5.61
CA GLU A 28 18.44 -18.73 5.78
C GLU A 28 18.60 -19.82 4.72
N PHE A 29 18.73 -19.41 3.46
CA PHE A 29 18.99 -20.32 2.34
C PHE A 29 20.23 -21.19 2.60
N ASP A 30 21.35 -20.58 3.02
CA ASP A 30 22.57 -21.30 3.33
C ASP A 30 22.40 -22.28 4.51
N SER A 31 21.54 -21.95 5.50
CA SER A 31 21.21 -22.85 6.61
C SER A 31 20.49 -24.11 6.14
N HIS A 32 19.56 -23.98 5.18
CA HIS A 32 18.86 -25.12 4.59
C HIS A 32 19.75 -25.90 3.64
N LEU A 33 20.58 -25.21 2.84
CA LEU A 33 21.57 -25.83 1.96
C LEU A 33 22.54 -26.72 2.75
N ALA A 34 23.01 -26.27 3.91
CA ALA A 34 23.87 -27.03 4.81
C ALA A 34 23.20 -28.31 5.40
N ARG A 35 21.87 -28.40 5.36
CA ARG A 35 21.10 -29.60 5.74
C ARG A 35 20.90 -30.57 4.57
N HIS A 36 21.45 -30.24 3.40
CA HIS A 36 21.32 -31.01 2.15
C HIS A 36 19.89 -31.21 1.67
N THR A 37 18.96 -30.31 2.03
CA THR A 37 17.58 -30.37 1.53
C THR A 37 16.93 -28.98 1.48
N LEU A 38 16.29 -28.72 0.35
CA LEU A 38 15.37 -27.61 0.09
C LEU A 38 13.95 -28.13 -0.23
N ALA A 39 13.70 -29.43 -0.05
CA ALA A 39 12.49 -30.09 -0.56
C ALA A 39 11.22 -29.46 0.03
N GLY A 40 10.28 -29.11 -0.86
CA GLY A 40 9.02 -28.47 -0.50
C GLY A 40 9.11 -27.02 0.01
N LEU A 41 10.30 -26.41 0.03
CA LEU A 41 10.48 -25.00 0.39
C LEU A 41 10.16 -24.08 -0.78
N ILE A 42 9.86 -22.82 -0.47
CA ILE A 42 9.65 -21.73 -1.40
C ILE A 42 10.83 -20.76 -1.24
N ILE A 43 11.62 -20.57 -2.30
CA ILE A 43 12.76 -19.65 -2.30
C ILE A 43 12.38 -18.40 -3.08
N LEU A 44 12.45 -17.23 -2.45
CA LEU A 44 11.91 -15.99 -3.00
C LEU A 44 13.01 -14.97 -3.28
N GLY A 45 13.07 -14.51 -4.53
CA GLY A 45 13.79 -13.31 -4.92
C GLY A 45 15.30 -13.31 -4.69
N LEU A 46 15.96 -14.45 -4.53
CA LEU A 46 17.40 -14.49 -4.27
C LEU A 46 18.23 -14.35 -5.56
N HIS A 47 19.28 -13.54 -5.48
CA HIS A 47 20.32 -13.43 -6.52
C HIS A 47 21.41 -14.49 -6.31
N LEU A 48 21.13 -15.72 -6.72
CA LEU A 48 22.03 -16.85 -6.52
C LEU A 48 23.11 -16.92 -7.60
N GLU A 49 23.01 -16.13 -8.67
CA GLU A 49 24.04 -15.97 -9.70
C GLU A 49 25.25 -15.14 -9.25
N LEU A 50 25.06 -14.23 -8.28
CA LEU A 50 26.13 -13.33 -7.81
C LEU A 50 27.13 -14.05 -6.90
N ASP A 51 26.66 -15.03 -6.13
CA ASP A 51 27.47 -15.91 -5.30
C ASP A 51 26.87 -17.33 -5.37
N PRO A 52 27.26 -18.12 -6.40
CA PRO A 52 26.63 -19.40 -6.70
C PRO A 52 26.78 -20.45 -5.59
N PRO A 53 25.66 -20.96 -5.04
CA PRO A 53 25.71 -22.05 -4.08
C PRO A 53 25.99 -23.39 -4.77
N ASP A 54 26.58 -24.33 -4.02
CA ASP A 54 26.72 -25.72 -4.47
C ASP A 54 25.44 -26.51 -4.16
N PHE A 55 24.72 -26.90 -5.20
CA PHE A 55 23.52 -27.73 -5.08
C PHE A 55 23.80 -29.24 -5.18
N ALA A 56 25.07 -29.66 -5.28
CA ALA A 56 25.42 -31.07 -5.41
C ALA A 56 24.96 -31.87 -4.17
N GLY A 57 24.20 -32.94 -4.41
CA GLY A 57 23.68 -33.79 -3.35
C GLY A 57 22.58 -33.16 -2.48
N VAL A 58 22.09 -31.97 -2.84
CA VAL A 58 20.95 -31.32 -2.19
C VAL A 58 19.65 -31.85 -2.80
N ASP A 59 18.72 -32.30 -1.95
CA ASP A 59 17.36 -32.63 -2.37
C ASP A 59 16.55 -31.36 -2.62
N VAL A 60 16.11 -31.17 -3.87
CA VAL A 60 15.34 -29.99 -4.32
C VAL A 60 13.94 -30.37 -4.80
N THR A 61 13.47 -31.57 -4.44
CA THR A 61 12.19 -32.10 -4.91
C THR A 61 11.04 -31.22 -4.43
N GLY A 62 10.26 -30.69 -5.38
CA GLY A 62 9.11 -29.83 -5.08
C GLY A 62 9.48 -28.45 -4.52
N THR A 63 10.76 -28.07 -4.53
CA THR A 63 11.17 -26.70 -4.18
C THR A 63 10.64 -25.71 -5.24
N LEU A 64 10.04 -24.61 -4.81
CA LEU A 64 9.53 -23.55 -5.70
C LEU A 64 10.44 -22.32 -5.60
N PHE A 65 11.15 -21.99 -6.68
CA PHE A 65 11.92 -20.76 -6.81
C PHE A 65 11.07 -19.70 -7.52
N VAL A 66 10.80 -18.57 -6.86
CA VAL A 66 10.00 -17.47 -7.42
C VAL A 66 10.84 -16.20 -7.45
N GLY A 67 10.99 -15.60 -8.63
CA GLY A 67 11.76 -14.37 -8.81
C GLY A 67 13.25 -14.48 -8.50
N CYS A 68 13.77 -15.69 -8.26
CA CYS A 68 15.19 -15.93 -8.06
C CYS A 68 15.95 -15.77 -9.39
N ARG A 69 17.20 -15.35 -9.29
CA ARG A 69 18.14 -15.32 -10.42
C ARG A 69 19.18 -16.41 -10.23
N LEU A 70 19.35 -17.23 -11.24
CA LEU A 70 20.19 -18.42 -11.29
C LEU A 70 20.90 -18.42 -12.66
N SER A 71 21.98 -19.20 -12.79
CA SER A 71 22.57 -19.45 -14.11
C SER A 71 21.76 -20.51 -14.87
N ASP A 72 21.72 -20.41 -16.20
CA ASP A 72 20.94 -21.32 -17.07
C ASP A 72 21.19 -22.80 -16.78
N ASP A 73 22.45 -23.18 -16.56
CA ASP A 73 22.83 -24.57 -16.26
C ASP A 73 22.24 -25.05 -14.93
N VAL A 74 22.20 -24.18 -13.93
CA VAL A 74 21.62 -24.48 -12.61
C VAL A 74 20.11 -24.56 -12.71
N GLU A 75 19.46 -23.65 -13.44
CA GLU A 75 18.00 -23.69 -13.65
C GLU A 75 17.55 -25.02 -14.27
N ILE A 76 18.22 -25.44 -15.35
CA ILE A 76 17.91 -26.69 -16.06
C ILE A 76 18.11 -27.89 -15.13
N ASP A 77 19.19 -27.91 -14.36
CA ASP A 77 19.48 -28.98 -13.43
C ASP A 77 18.46 -29.07 -12.29
N LEU A 78 18.10 -27.94 -11.67
CA LEU A 78 17.08 -27.87 -10.61
C LEU A 78 15.72 -28.38 -11.12
N ILE A 79 15.30 -27.97 -12.31
CA ILE A 79 14.05 -28.43 -12.94
C ILE A 79 14.10 -29.95 -13.17
N ARG A 80 15.22 -30.48 -13.68
CA ARG A 80 15.40 -31.93 -13.90
C ARG A 80 15.36 -32.73 -12.60
N ARG A 81 15.77 -32.14 -11.49
CA ARG A 81 15.72 -32.72 -10.15
C ARG A 81 14.39 -32.50 -9.41
N GLY A 82 13.39 -31.93 -10.09
CA GLY A 82 12.01 -31.83 -9.57
C GLY A 82 11.67 -30.52 -8.88
N ALA A 83 12.49 -29.47 -9.03
CA ALA A 83 12.14 -28.12 -8.60
C ALA A 83 11.23 -27.41 -9.63
N HIS A 84 10.54 -26.37 -9.18
CA HIS A 84 9.72 -25.48 -9.99
C HIS A 84 10.30 -24.08 -9.99
N LEU A 85 10.38 -23.42 -11.15
CA LEU A 85 10.96 -22.09 -11.29
C LEU A 85 9.93 -21.14 -11.93
N VAL A 86 9.76 -19.97 -11.31
CA VAL A 86 9.03 -18.82 -11.85
C VAL A 86 10.02 -17.67 -11.97
N PRO A 87 10.70 -17.51 -13.12
CA PRO A 87 11.75 -16.50 -13.27
C PRO A 87 11.18 -15.08 -13.35
N PRO A 88 11.98 -14.04 -13.04
CA PRO A 88 11.58 -12.66 -13.29
C PRO A 88 11.44 -12.40 -14.80
N PHE A 89 10.49 -11.53 -15.18
CA PHE A 89 10.35 -11.10 -16.58
C PHE A 89 11.06 -9.76 -16.78
N ASP A 90 12.34 -9.82 -17.15
CA ASP A 90 13.27 -8.67 -17.13
C ASP A 90 13.03 -7.58 -18.17
N ALA A 91 12.13 -7.79 -19.14
CA ALA A 91 11.83 -6.82 -20.19
C ALA A 91 10.70 -5.85 -19.78
N ARG A 92 10.60 -5.50 -18.50
CA ARG A 92 9.55 -4.64 -17.93
C ARG A 92 10.16 -3.45 -17.19
N PRO A 93 9.53 -2.26 -17.24
CA PRO A 93 9.99 -1.11 -16.48
C PRO A 93 9.62 -1.19 -14.99
N TYR A 94 9.15 -2.35 -14.52
CA TYR A 94 8.75 -2.60 -13.14
C TYR A 94 9.13 -4.03 -12.71
N PRO A 95 9.36 -4.29 -11.41
CA PRO A 95 9.72 -5.61 -10.93
C PRO A 95 8.52 -6.56 -11.01
N THR A 96 8.66 -7.76 -11.56
CA THR A 96 7.54 -8.74 -11.52
C THR A 96 7.40 -9.46 -10.18
N HIS A 97 8.37 -9.34 -9.27
CA HIS A 97 8.35 -9.96 -7.96
C HIS A 97 8.89 -8.97 -6.91
N PRO A 98 8.21 -7.85 -6.66
CA PRO A 98 8.66 -6.88 -5.66
C PRO A 98 8.71 -7.55 -4.28
N ALA A 99 9.87 -7.50 -3.62
CA ALA A 99 10.05 -8.05 -2.27
C ALA A 99 9.57 -7.08 -1.16
N THR A 100 9.48 -5.79 -1.48
CA THR A 100 9.08 -4.71 -0.58
C THR A 100 8.01 -3.85 -1.23
N LEU A 101 7.26 -3.14 -0.38
CA LEU A 101 6.40 -2.06 -0.84
C LEU A 101 7.24 -0.88 -1.36
N TYR A 102 6.65 -0.08 -2.24
CA TYR A 102 7.28 1.13 -2.75
C TYR A 102 7.30 2.22 -1.69
N THR A 103 8.25 3.14 -1.85
CA THR A 103 8.33 4.40 -1.12
C THR A 103 7.99 5.55 -2.06
N PRO A 104 7.63 6.73 -1.54
CA PRO A 104 7.39 7.85 -2.44
C PRO A 104 8.67 8.38 -3.11
N GLU A 105 9.86 8.08 -2.58
CA GLU A 105 11.14 8.27 -3.26
C GLU A 105 11.26 7.38 -4.51
N ASP A 106 10.87 6.11 -4.42
CA ASP A 106 10.92 5.18 -5.55
C ASP A 106 10.00 5.67 -6.68
N LEU A 107 8.77 6.05 -6.33
CA LEU A 107 7.77 6.49 -7.32
C LEU A 107 8.11 7.85 -7.95
N ALA A 108 8.68 8.78 -7.18
CA ALA A 108 9.08 10.11 -7.67
C ALA A 108 10.46 10.13 -8.34
N ALA A 109 11.18 9.01 -8.35
CA ALA A 109 12.50 8.92 -8.97
C ALA A 109 12.46 9.39 -10.43
N GLY A 110 13.34 10.31 -10.81
CA GLY A 110 13.38 10.91 -12.16
C GLY A 110 12.65 12.26 -12.31
N PHE A 111 11.89 12.71 -11.29
CA PHE A 111 11.20 14.01 -11.33
C PHE A 111 12.15 15.19 -11.56
N GLY A 112 13.31 15.21 -10.89
CA GLY A 112 14.25 16.33 -10.99
C GLY A 112 14.85 16.56 -12.39
N SER A 113 14.90 15.53 -13.24
CA SER A 113 15.43 15.61 -14.59
C SER A 113 14.36 15.66 -15.69
N GLY A 114 13.21 15.03 -15.47
CA GLY A 114 12.16 14.88 -16.49
C GLY A 114 10.77 15.34 -16.08
N GLY A 115 10.63 16.03 -14.94
CA GLY A 115 9.33 16.41 -14.39
C GLY A 115 8.45 15.20 -14.10
N PHE A 116 7.14 15.41 -14.08
CA PHE A 116 6.15 14.36 -13.83
C PHE A 116 6.28 13.22 -14.86
N ALA A 117 6.50 13.55 -16.13
CA ALA A 117 6.68 12.55 -17.19
C ALA A 117 7.92 11.67 -16.98
N GLY A 118 8.98 12.21 -16.36
CA GLY A 118 10.21 11.50 -16.07
C GLY A 118 10.19 10.65 -14.81
N MET A 119 9.09 10.68 -14.04
CA MET A 119 8.98 9.83 -12.85
C MET A 119 8.92 8.36 -13.22
N TYR A 120 9.49 7.51 -12.37
CA TYR A 120 9.33 6.06 -12.44
C TYR A 120 7.85 5.68 -12.51
N ASP A 121 7.03 6.30 -11.65
CA ASP A 121 5.61 6.01 -11.60
C ASP A 121 4.89 6.26 -12.93
N THR A 122 5.23 7.38 -13.57
CA THR A 122 4.69 7.76 -14.88
C THR A 122 5.22 6.88 -16.01
N THR A 123 6.47 6.44 -15.92
CA THR A 123 7.08 5.52 -16.89
C THR A 123 6.36 4.17 -16.87
N VAL A 124 6.10 3.63 -15.68
CA VAL A 124 5.34 2.37 -15.52
C VAL A 124 3.90 2.54 -15.99
N TYR A 125 3.26 3.68 -15.67
CA TYR A 125 1.91 3.98 -16.16
C TYR A 125 1.84 4.03 -17.69
N GLN A 126 2.80 4.69 -18.36
CA GLN A 126 2.83 4.76 -19.81
C GLN A 126 2.99 3.37 -20.43
N HIS A 127 3.89 2.54 -19.87
CA HIS A 127 4.02 1.14 -20.27
C HIS A 127 2.71 0.36 -20.12
N PHE A 128 2.03 0.51 -18.98
CA PHE A 128 0.74 -0.12 -18.73
C PHE A 128 -0.29 0.23 -19.82
N VAL A 129 -0.42 1.52 -20.16
CA VAL A 129 -1.33 1.98 -21.22
C VAL A 129 -0.94 1.40 -22.59
N ASP A 130 0.35 1.46 -22.93
CA ASP A 130 0.86 1.02 -24.24
C ASP A 130 0.71 -0.49 -24.46
N HIS A 131 0.62 -1.28 -23.38
CA HIS A 131 0.53 -2.74 -23.42
C HIS A 131 -0.89 -3.27 -23.12
N GLY A 132 -1.93 -2.46 -23.33
CA GLY A 132 -3.33 -2.89 -23.25
C GLY A 132 -4.00 -2.68 -21.89
N GLY A 133 -3.32 -2.02 -20.95
CA GLY A 133 -3.88 -1.61 -19.67
C GLY A 133 -4.45 -2.78 -18.88
N ALA A 134 -5.74 -2.68 -18.52
CA ALA A 134 -6.46 -3.70 -17.77
C ALA A 134 -6.81 -4.96 -18.60
N SER A 135 -6.53 -4.97 -19.90
CA SER A 135 -6.75 -6.11 -20.79
C SER A 135 -5.53 -6.36 -21.68
N PRO A 136 -4.37 -6.65 -21.07
CA PRO A 136 -3.12 -6.76 -21.80
C PRO A 136 -2.98 -8.13 -22.50
N ASP A 137 -1.92 -8.30 -23.31
CA ASP A 137 -1.57 -9.61 -23.83
C ASP A 137 -1.18 -10.59 -22.72
N LEU A 138 -1.09 -11.89 -23.04
CA LEU A 138 -0.82 -12.93 -22.03
C LEU A 138 0.47 -12.70 -21.25
N ARG A 139 1.54 -12.23 -21.91
CA ARG A 139 2.85 -12.08 -21.26
C ARG A 139 2.81 -10.92 -20.28
N GLU A 140 2.22 -9.80 -20.68
CA GLU A 140 2.02 -8.64 -19.82
C GLU A 140 1.00 -8.94 -18.70
N ALA A 141 -0.08 -9.68 -18.99
CA ALA A 141 -1.04 -10.14 -17.98
C ALA A 141 -0.34 -10.94 -16.87
N LEU A 142 0.52 -11.89 -17.23
CA LEU A 142 1.31 -12.66 -16.27
C LEU A 142 2.27 -11.75 -15.50
N SER A 143 3.00 -10.84 -16.17
CA SER A 143 3.88 -9.86 -15.51
C SER A 143 3.13 -9.03 -14.44
N GLN A 144 1.96 -8.49 -14.77
CA GLN A 144 1.16 -7.69 -13.84
C GLN A 144 0.63 -8.52 -12.66
N ARG A 145 0.20 -9.77 -12.89
CA ARG A 145 -0.30 -10.65 -11.81
C ARG A 145 0.82 -11.10 -10.87
N LEU A 146 2.01 -11.40 -11.40
CA LEU A 146 3.18 -11.71 -10.57
C LEU A 146 3.57 -10.48 -9.73
N HIS A 147 3.57 -9.28 -10.33
CA HIS A 147 3.83 -8.05 -9.59
C HIS A 147 2.82 -7.87 -8.46
N ASP A 148 1.52 -7.92 -8.76
CA ASP A 148 0.44 -7.78 -7.77
C ASP A 148 0.58 -8.80 -6.62
N ALA A 149 0.94 -10.05 -6.93
CA ALA A 149 1.19 -11.09 -5.92
C ALA A 149 2.42 -10.77 -5.04
N GLY A 150 3.48 -10.20 -5.61
CA GLY A 150 4.63 -9.72 -4.83
C GLY A 150 4.25 -8.57 -3.89
N ILE A 151 3.40 -7.64 -4.35
CA ILE A 151 2.87 -6.57 -3.50
C ILE A 151 2.00 -7.13 -2.37
N ASP A 152 1.15 -8.13 -2.65
CA ASP A 152 0.35 -8.80 -1.60
C ASP A 152 1.24 -9.43 -0.53
N ASN A 153 2.32 -10.10 -0.94
CA ASN A 153 3.28 -10.68 0.01
C ASN A 153 3.97 -9.58 0.84
N ALA A 154 4.52 -8.55 0.19
CA ALA A 154 5.17 -7.43 0.86
C ALA A 154 4.22 -6.68 1.81
N LEU A 155 2.95 -6.55 1.42
CA LEU A 155 1.90 -5.95 2.24
C LEU A 155 1.60 -6.82 3.47
N GLY A 156 1.45 -8.14 3.28
CA GLY A 156 1.31 -9.10 4.38
C GLY A 156 2.42 -8.96 5.41
N LYS A 157 3.68 -8.88 4.96
CA LYS A 157 4.85 -8.67 5.82
C LYS A 157 4.78 -7.36 6.60
N ALA A 158 4.49 -6.25 5.92
CA ALA A 158 4.40 -4.93 6.54
C ALA A 158 3.32 -4.90 7.64
N LEU A 159 2.20 -5.58 7.42
CA LEU A 159 1.09 -5.66 8.37
C LEU A 159 1.39 -6.61 9.52
N SER A 160 2.00 -7.77 9.26
CA SER A 160 2.47 -8.68 10.32
C SER A 160 3.46 -7.97 11.25
N ALA A 161 4.40 -7.19 10.69
CA ALA A 161 5.32 -6.35 11.44
C ALA A 161 4.58 -5.33 12.32
N TRP A 162 3.56 -4.68 11.74
CA TRP A 162 2.73 -3.73 12.46
C TRP A 162 2.02 -4.38 13.64
N VAL A 163 1.34 -5.51 13.40
CA VAL A 163 0.57 -6.27 14.41
C VAL A 163 1.46 -6.87 15.49
N ALA A 164 2.69 -7.26 15.19
CA ALA A 164 3.64 -7.70 16.21
C ALA A 164 3.97 -6.60 17.23
N ASN A 165 3.84 -5.33 16.83
CA ASN A 165 4.19 -4.16 17.64
C ASN A 165 2.96 -3.35 18.11
N HIS A 166 1.76 -3.67 17.61
CA HIS A 166 0.52 -2.91 17.81
C HIS A 166 -0.72 -3.81 17.80
N ASN A 167 -1.87 -3.28 18.18
CA ASN A 167 -3.13 -4.01 18.04
C ASN A 167 -3.58 -4.10 16.57
N ALA A 168 -3.98 -5.28 16.09
CA ALA A 168 -4.48 -5.50 14.73
C ALA A 168 -5.72 -4.65 14.36
N LYS A 169 -6.52 -4.22 15.35
CA LYS A 169 -7.64 -3.28 15.14
C LYS A 169 -7.19 -1.81 15.03
N ALA A 170 -5.90 -1.54 14.94
CA ALA A 170 -5.38 -0.17 14.88
C ALA A 170 -5.49 0.46 13.48
N ALA A 171 -5.76 -0.31 12.42
CA ALA A 171 -5.83 0.23 11.07
C ALA A 171 -7.18 0.88 10.78
N VAL A 172 -7.15 2.18 10.45
CA VAL A 172 -8.30 2.99 10.07
C VAL A 172 -8.16 3.41 8.62
N GLY A 173 -9.16 3.06 7.81
CA GLY A 173 -9.24 3.47 6.42
C GLY A 173 -9.80 4.87 6.30
N ILE A 174 -9.21 5.71 5.44
CA ILE A 174 -9.79 7.01 5.07
C ILE A 174 -10.02 7.03 3.56
N MET A 175 -11.31 7.06 3.21
CA MET A 175 -11.83 7.08 1.86
C MET A 175 -12.37 8.47 1.53
N GLY A 176 -12.31 8.85 0.26
CA GLY A 176 -12.86 10.13 -0.19
C GLY A 176 -12.39 10.50 -1.59
N GLY A 177 -13.04 11.53 -2.15
CA GLY A 177 -12.79 11.92 -3.54
C GLY A 177 -11.38 12.48 -3.79
N HIS A 178 -10.82 12.10 -4.95
CA HIS A 178 -9.59 12.65 -5.52
C HIS A 178 -9.68 14.15 -5.88
N ALA A 179 -10.90 14.71 -5.90
CA ALA A 179 -11.19 16.07 -6.36
C ALA A 179 -11.04 17.17 -5.29
N ALA A 180 -10.85 16.82 -4.02
CA ALA A 180 -10.68 17.81 -2.96
C ALA A 180 -9.40 18.63 -3.19
N ALA A 181 -9.54 19.95 -3.33
CA ALA A 181 -8.40 20.83 -3.54
C ALA A 181 -7.52 20.91 -2.28
N ARG A 182 -6.20 20.96 -2.44
CA ARG A 182 -5.29 21.25 -1.32
C ARG A 182 -5.66 22.59 -0.68
N GLY A 183 -5.67 22.64 0.65
CA GLY A 183 -6.05 23.82 1.42
C GLY A 183 -7.56 24.00 1.65
N SER A 184 -8.43 23.24 0.96
CA SER A 184 -9.88 23.25 1.21
C SER A 184 -10.25 22.74 2.60
N GLU A 185 -11.47 23.03 3.04
CA GLU A 185 -12.00 22.55 4.32
C GLU A 185 -11.97 21.01 4.42
N ALA A 186 -12.46 20.32 3.38
CA ALA A 186 -12.44 18.85 3.33
C ALA A 186 -11.01 18.28 3.41
N TYR A 187 -10.04 18.92 2.75
CA TYR A 187 -8.63 18.54 2.83
C TYR A 187 -8.09 18.71 4.26
N ARG A 188 -8.35 19.87 4.89
CA ARG A 188 -7.92 20.13 6.28
C ARG A 188 -8.55 19.15 7.27
N MET A 189 -9.86 18.91 7.16
CA MET A 189 -10.55 17.96 8.02
C MET A 189 -9.94 16.56 7.94
N ALA A 190 -9.70 16.06 6.72
CA ALA A 190 -9.09 14.75 6.52
C ALA A 190 -7.66 14.69 7.09
N ALA A 191 -6.85 15.72 6.84
CA ALA A 191 -5.50 15.81 7.36
C ALA A 191 -5.46 15.88 8.90
N THR A 192 -6.31 16.71 9.52
CA THR A 192 -6.39 16.83 10.97
C THR A 192 -6.88 15.54 11.63
N LEU A 193 -7.89 14.87 11.05
CA LEU A 193 -8.36 13.59 11.58
C LEU A 193 -7.27 12.53 11.53
N ALA A 194 -6.59 12.39 10.38
CA ALA A 194 -5.52 11.42 10.22
C ALA A 194 -4.32 11.72 11.13
N TRP A 195 -4.00 13.00 11.34
CA TRP A 195 -2.99 13.44 12.31
C TRP A 195 -3.34 12.97 13.73
N ARG A 196 -4.59 13.17 14.18
CA ARG A 196 -5.05 12.71 15.49
C ARG A 196 -5.04 11.19 15.62
N LEU A 197 -5.48 10.47 14.58
CA LEU A 197 -5.50 9.00 14.55
C LEU A 197 -4.08 8.43 14.65
N ALA A 198 -3.16 8.92 13.83
CA ALA A 198 -1.77 8.47 13.82
C ALA A 198 -1.05 8.84 15.13
N ALA A 199 -1.29 10.03 15.68
CA ALA A 199 -0.78 10.43 17.00
C ALA A 199 -1.32 9.54 18.14
N ALA A 200 -2.54 8.99 17.98
CA ALA A 200 -3.12 8.00 18.88
C ALA A 200 -2.65 6.56 18.60
N GLY A 201 -1.64 6.36 17.73
CA GLY A 201 -1.06 5.05 17.42
C GLY A 201 -1.89 4.19 16.45
N ARG A 202 -2.83 4.80 15.71
CA ARG A 202 -3.58 4.11 14.65
C ARG A 202 -2.80 4.11 13.33
N LEU A 203 -2.91 3.02 12.57
CA LEU A 203 -2.39 2.98 11.21
C LEU A 203 -3.41 3.62 10.26
N VAL A 204 -3.03 4.70 9.60
CA VAL A 204 -3.86 5.32 8.56
C VAL A 204 -3.64 4.57 7.25
N VAL A 205 -4.72 4.09 6.64
CA VAL A 205 -4.72 3.41 5.34
C VAL A 205 -5.54 4.22 4.35
N THR A 206 -5.03 4.45 3.14
CA THR A 206 -5.73 5.21 2.10
C THR A 206 -5.62 4.52 0.75
N GLY A 207 -6.39 5.04 -0.20
CA GLY A 207 -6.29 4.67 -1.60
C GLY A 207 -5.10 5.24 -2.37
N GLY A 208 -4.28 6.09 -1.74
CA GLY A 208 -3.01 6.54 -2.30
C GLY A 208 -3.06 7.64 -3.36
N GLY A 209 -4.23 8.09 -3.80
CA GLY A 209 -4.39 9.17 -4.79
C GLY A 209 -4.32 10.59 -4.18
N PRO A 210 -4.64 11.63 -4.98
CA PRO A 210 -4.69 13.02 -4.54
C PRO A 210 -5.92 13.32 -3.65
N GLY A 211 -6.07 14.57 -3.24
CA GLY A 211 -7.22 15.05 -2.48
C GLY A 211 -7.28 14.49 -1.05
N VAL A 212 -8.43 13.93 -0.65
CA VAL A 212 -8.62 13.43 0.73
C VAL A 212 -7.61 12.34 1.10
N MET A 213 -7.27 11.47 0.15
CA MET A 213 -6.30 10.39 0.38
C MET A 213 -4.90 10.95 0.67
N GLU A 214 -4.45 11.92 -0.12
CA GLU A 214 -3.20 12.66 0.15
C GLU A 214 -3.26 13.39 1.49
N ALA A 215 -4.36 14.08 1.79
CA ALA A 215 -4.54 14.78 3.05
C ALA A 215 -4.40 13.86 4.26
N ALA A 216 -4.99 12.66 4.19
CA ALA A 216 -4.89 11.65 5.23
C ALA A 216 -3.45 11.16 5.44
N ASN A 217 -2.73 10.80 4.37
CA ASN A 217 -1.33 10.40 4.50
C ASN A 217 -0.44 11.57 4.97
N LEU A 218 -0.72 12.81 4.55
CA LEU A 218 -0.06 14.01 5.07
C LEU A 218 -0.27 14.16 6.58
N GLY A 219 -1.51 14.05 7.06
CA GLY A 219 -1.82 14.08 8.48
C GLY A 219 -1.03 13.04 9.28
N ALA A 220 -1.01 11.81 8.78
CA ALA A 220 -0.22 10.73 9.38
C ALA A 220 1.30 11.00 9.34
N TYR A 221 1.81 11.62 8.28
CA TYR A 221 3.21 12.01 8.15
C TYR A 221 3.60 13.07 9.19
N PHE A 222 2.67 13.95 9.57
CA PHE A 222 2.85 14.99 10.57
C PHE A 222 2.50 14.57 12.00
N ALA A 223 2.12 13.31 12.27
CA ALA A 223 1.63 12.85 13.57
C ALA A 223 2.55 13.16 14.77
N ASN A 224 3.86 13.17 14.54
CA ASN A 224 4.87 13.47 15.57
C ASN A 224 5.26 14.96 15.65
N ARG A 225 4.54 15.82 14.93
CA ARG A 225 4.78 17.27 14.88
C ARG A 225 3.56 18.03 15.44
N PRO A 226 3.76 19.24 15.96
CA PRO A 226 2.64 20.05 16.43
C PRO A 226 1.73 20.47 15.26
N ALA A 227 0.46 20.74 15.56
CA ALA A 227 -0.57 20.99 14.56
C ALA A 227 -0.29 22.21 13.66
N ASP A 228 0.40 23.23 14.18
CA ASP A 228 0.79 24.42 13.42
C ASP A 228 1.72 24.13 12.24
N GLN A 229 2.54 23.08 12.35
CA GLN A 229 3.39 22.61 11.24
C GLN A 229 2.58 21.89 10.17
N LEU A 230 1.55 21.14 10.56
CA LEU A 230 0.61 20.56 9.59
C LEU A 230 -0.11 21.67 8.82
N ASP A 231 -0.61 22.69 9.52
CA ASP A 231 -1.25 23.84 8.88
C ASP A 231 -0.29 24.55 7.91
N SER A 232 0.96 24.78 8.32
CA SER A 232 1.99 25.38 7.47
C SER A 232 2.27 24.55 6.21
N ALA A 233 2.30 23.22 6.34
CA ALA A 233 2.47 22.32 5.20
C ALA A 233 1.26 22.37 4.24
N ILE A 234 0.04 22.45 4.78
CA ILE A 234 -1.17 22.60 3.97
C ILE A 234 -1.14 23.93 3.19
N GLU A 235 -0.70 25.02 3.80
CA GLU A 235 -0.54 26.32 3.11
C GLU A 235 0.48 26.22 1.97
N MET A 236 1.60 25.52 2.17
CA MET A 236 2.57 25.28 1.09
C MET A 236 1.96 24.50 -0.07
N LEU A 237 1.16 23.46 0.23
CA LEU A 237 0.48 22.65 -0.78
C LEU A 237 -0.61 23.42 -1.53
N ALA A 238 -1.28 24.35 -0.87
CA ALA A 238 -2.35 25.16 -1.46
C ALA A 238 -1.88 26.02 -2.67
N ALA A 239 -0.57 26.22 -2.83
CA ALA A 239 0.00 26.84 -4.02
C ALA A 239 -0.22 26.02 -5.31
N ALA A 240 -0.44 24.72 -5.20
CA ALA A 240 -0.77 23.82 -6.30
C ALA A 240 -2.03 23.00 -5.93
N PRO A 241 -3.23 23.61 -5.99
CA PRO A 241 -4.44 23.07 -5.36
C PRO A 241 -5.03 21.84 -6.07
N HIS A 242 -4.77 21.69 -7.37
CA HIS A 242 -5.36 20.65 -8.22
C HIS A 242 -4.27 19.83 -8.91
N PHE A 243 -4.45 18.51 -8.94
CA PHE A 243 -3.46 17.60 -9.54
C PHE A 243 -3.41 17.66 -11.07
N ALA A 244 -4.42 18.25 -11.73
CA ALA A 244 -4.46 18.36 -13.19
C ALA A 244 -3.24 19.04 -13.80
N ASP A 245 -2.55 19.89 -13.03
CA ASP A 245 -1.21 20.38 -13.34
C ASP A 245 -0.16 19.58 -12.53
N HIS A 246 0.28 18.46 -13.11
CA HIS A 246 1.03 17.45 -12.38
C HIS A 246 2.40 17.93 -11.87
N ASP A 247 3.07 18.80 -12.62
CA ASP A 247 4.43 19.27 -12.30
C ASP A 247 4.44 20.14 -11.05
N PRO A 248 3.69 21.27 -10.98
CA PRO A 248 3.57 22.05 -9.75
C PRO A 248 2.98 21.25 -8.59
N TYR A 249 2.03 20.35 -8.87
CA TYR A 249 1.42 19.52 -7.84
C TYR A 249 2.44 18.61 -7.15
N THR A 250 3.27 17.93 -7.94
CA THR A 250 4.35 17.06 -7.46
C THR A 250 5.47 17.87 -6.80
N ALA A 251 5.87 18.98 -7.42
CA ALA A 251 6.92 19.85 -6.89
C ALA A 251 6.54 20.43 -5.52
N ALA A 252 5.29 20.82 -5.30
CA ALA A 252 4.81 21.31 -4.01
C ALA A 252 4.89 20.23 -2.92
N ALA A 253 4.53 18.98 -3.24
CA ALA A 253 4.66 17.88 -2.29
C ALA A 253 6.13 17.60 -1.92
N LEU A 254 7.02 17.58 -2.91
CA LEU A 254 8.46 17.43 -2.68
C LEU A 254 9.03 18.59 -1.85
N ALA A 255 8.57 19.82 -2.09
CA ALA A 255 8.98 20.99 -1.31
C ALA A 255 8.55 20.87 0.17
N VAL A 256 7.35 20.37 0.45
CA VAL A 256 6.92 20.08 1.83
C VAL A 256 7.80 19.00 2.46
N ARG A 257 8.10 17.91 1.76
CA ARG A 257 8.99 16.87 2.29
C ARG A 257 10.40 17.40 2.58
N ALA A 258 10.91 18.30 1.75
CA ALA A 258 12.20 18.95 1.96
C ALA A 258 12.18 19.91 3.18
N ALA A 259 11.10 20.66 3.36
CA ALA A 259 10.93 21.56 4.49
C ALA A 259 10.68 20.81 5.82
N PHE A 260 10.01 19.67 5.75
CA PHE A 260 9.63 18.84 6.90
C PHE A 260 10.12 17.39 6.69
N PRO A 261 11.43 17.14 6.74
CA PRO A 261 11.97 15.81 6.51
C PRO A 261 11.46 14.82 7.57
N ALA A 262 11.22 13.58 7.15
CA ALA A 262 10.80 12.51 8.05
C ALA A 262 11.86 12.32 9.15
N PRO A 263 11.47 12.04 10.40
CA PRO A 263 12.44 11.80 11.46
C PRO A 263 13.30 10.56 11.12
N PRO A 264 14.53 10.44 11.65
CA PRO A 264 15.38 9.27 11.41
C PRO A 264 14.70 7.93 11.78
N THR A 265 13.80 7.94 12.76
CA THR A 265 12.96 6.80 13.16
C THR A 265 11.95 6.36 12.11
N ALA A 266 11.67 7.19 11.10
CA ALA A 266 10.89 6.81 9.92
C ALA A 266 11.73 6.00 8.92
N ALA A 267 13.05 5.98 9.03
CA ALA A 267 13.95 5.27 8.12
C ALA A 267 14.49 3.95 8.69
N THR A 268 14.16 3.60 9.94
CA THR A 268 14.74 2.46 10.66
C THR A 268 14.18 1.10 10.19
N ASP A 269 12.86 0.99 10.02
CA ASP A 269 12.20 -0.26 9.62
C ASP A 269 10.82 0.02 9.00
N VAL A 270 10.14 -1.04 8.55
CA VAL A 270 8.80 -0.96 7.95
C VAL A 270 7.75 -0.38 8.90
N VAL A 271 7.84 -0.66 10.20
CA VAL A 271 6.89 -0.16 11.21
C VAL A 271 7.10 1.33 11.44
N GLY A 272 8.35 1.78 11.50
CA GLY A 272 8.73 3.19 11.56
C GLY A 272 8.18 3.96 10.36
N ARG A 273 8.28 3.41 9.15
CA ARG A 273 7.68 4.00 7.95
C ARG A 273 6.16 4.07 8.05
N LEU A 274 5.49 2.98 8.41
CA LEU A 274 4.02 2.98 8.59
C LEU A 274 3.54 3.97 9.66
N ARG A 275 4.29 4.16 10.75
CA ARG A 275 4.00 5.19 11.76
C ARG A 275 4.16 6.62 11.24
N ASN A 276 4.95 6.84 10.20
CA ASN A 276 5.26 8.16 9.64
C ASN A 276 4.72 8.26 8.21
N GLY A 277 3.40 8.42 8.09
CA GLY A 277 2.72 8.58 6.79
C GLY A 277 1.66 7.53 6.49
N GLY A 278 1.63 6.42 7.25
CA GLY A 278 0.65 5.36 7.02
C GLY A 278 0.93 4.53 5.77
N LEU A 279 -0.11 3.85 5.31
CA LEU A 279 -0.10 2.99 4.13
C LEU A 279 -0.99 3.59 3.04
N ALA A 280 -0.51 3.58 1.80
CA ALA A 280 -1.27 3.96 0.62
C ALA A 280 -1.32 2.79 -0.36
N LEU A 281 -2.50 2.50 -0.92
CA LEU A 281 -2.66 1.45 -1.93
C LEU A 281 -3.20 2.05 -3.26
N PRO A 282 -2.39 2.75 -4.06
CA PRO A 282 -2.80 3.30 -5.37
C PRO A 282 -2.81 2.24 -6.48
N THR A 283 -3.23 2.63 -7.68
CA THR A 283 -3.20 1.74 -8.86
C THR A 283 -2.64 2.44 -10.10
N TRP A 284 -2.07 1.68 -11.03
CA TRP A 284 -1.74 2.19 -12.36
C TRP A 284 -2.95 2.26 -13.31
N LEU A 285 -4.09 1.64 -12.95
CA LEU A 285 -5.35 1.85 -13.66
C LEU A 285 -5.72 3.35 -13.67
N TYR A 286 -5.50 4.02 -12.54
CA TYR A 286 -5.64 5.47 -12.39
C TYR A 286 -4.28 6.19 -12.39
N GLY A 287 -3.29 5.72 -13.16
CA GLY A 287 -1.93 6.28 -13.11
C GLY A 287 -1.79 7.73 -13.64
N HIS A 288 -2.86 8.30 -14.19
CA HIS A 288 -2.95 9.74 -14.44
C HIS A 288 -3.18 10.55 -13.15
N GLU A 289 -3.63 9.91 -12.08
CA GLU A 289 -3.63 10.49 -10.74
C GLU A 289 -2.28 10.19 -10.08
N PRO A 290 -1.50 11.21 -9.67
CA PRO A 290 -0.23 10.98 -8.99
C PRO A 290 -0.46 10.21 -7.68
N ALA A 291 0.38 9.21 -7.42
CA ALA A 291 0.46 8.64 -6.08
C ALA A 291 0.91 9.74 -5.09
N ASN A 292 0.24 9.83 -3.94
CA ASN A 292 0.61 10.84 -2.96
C ASN A 292 1.99 10.54 -2.35
N LEU A 293 2.74 11.60 -2.06
CA LEU A 293 4.13 11.49 -1.64
C LEU A 293 4.33 11.49 -0.10
N PHE A 294 3.25 11.40 0.67
CA PHE A 294 3.30 11.48 2.13
C PHE A 294 3.09 10.13 2.83
N ALA A 295 2.72 9.09 2.08
CA ALA A 295 2.62 7.74 2.61
C ALA A 295 3.99 7.20 3.05
N GLY A 296 4.03 6.46 4.16
CA GLY A 296 5.26 5.82 4.62
C GLY A 296 5.61 4.59 3.79
N GLN A 297 4.57 3.86 3.35
CA GLN A 297 4.66 2.69 2.49
C GLN A 297 3.56 2.74 1.42
N ILE A 298 3.87 2.25 0.22
CA ILE A 298 2.98 2.28 -0.94
C ILE A 298 2.89 0.89 -1.59
N GLY A 299 1.72 0.26 -1.47
CA GLY A 299 1.39 -0.96 -2.22
C GLY A 299 0.66 -0.58 -3.51
N LYS A 300 1.40 -0.28 -4.58
CA LYS A 300 0.81 0.12 -5.85
C LYS A 300 0.46 -1.10 -6.69
N TYR A 301 -0.78 -1.22 -7.15
CA TYR A 301 -1.27 -2.39 -7.90
C TYR A 301 -1.56 -2.09 -9.37
N PHE A 302 -1.52 -3.12 -10.22
CA PHE A 302 -2.17 -3.09 -11.53
C PHE A 302 -3.66 -3.41 -11.41
N SER A 303 -4.02 -4.40 -10.59
CA SER A 303 -5.42 -4.78 -10.37
C SER A 303 -6.14 -3.86 -9.39
N ASN A 304 -7.08 -3.05 -9.91
CA ASN A 304 -7.91 -2.19 -9.07
C ASN A 304 -8.84 -2.98 -8.13
N ALA A 305 -9.36 -4.14 -8.59
CA ALA A 305 -10.24 -4.96 -7.77
C ALA A 305 -9.53 -5.53 -6.53
N VAL A 306 -8.29 -6.00 -6.70
CA VAL A 306 -7.47 -6.48 -5.57
C VAL A 306 -7.15 -5.32 -4.63
N ARG A 307 -6.74 -4.17 -5.19
CA ARG A 307 -6.48 -2.96 -4.40
C ARG A 307 -7.67 -2.52 -3.55
N GLU A 308 -8.87 -2.44 -4.13
CA GLU A 308 -10.07 -2.01 -3.40
C GLU A 308 -10.42 -2.97 -2.27
N ASP A 309 -10.41 -4.28 -2.54
CA ASP A 309 -10.69 -5.29 -1.53
C ASP A 309 -9.66 -5.23 -0.40
N SER A 310 -8.39 -5.08 -0.73
CA SER A 310 -7.28 -4.96 0.23
C SER A 310 -7.47 -3.78 1.17
N ILE A 311 -7.70 -2.55 0.67
CA ILE A 311 -7.87 -1.37 1.56
C ILE A 311 -9.01 -1.62 2.56
N LEU A 312 -10.14 -2.13 2.07
CA LEU A 312 -11.30 -2.40 2.92
C LEU A 312 -10.96 -3.48 3.95
N ARG A 313 -10.41 -4.61 3.52
CA ARG A 313 -10.02 -5.72 4.39
C ARG A 313 -9.09 -5.25 5.51
N LEU A 314 -8.16 -4.34 5.25
CA LEU A 314 -7.24 -3.81 6.25
C LEU A 314 -7.88 -2.84 7.25
N SER A 315 -8.93 -2.14 6.86
CA SER A 315 -9.53 -1.05 7.63
C SER A 315 -10.50 -1.55 8.71
N ARG A 316 -10.02 -2.44 9.60
CA ARG A 316 -10.85 -3.11 10.62
C ARG A 316 -11.06 -2.27 11.89
N GLY A 317 -10.20 -1.28 12.15
CA GLY A 317 -10.36 -0.32 13.25
C GLY A 317 -11.44 0.74 13.01
N GLY A 318 -12.00 0.76 11.81
CA GLY A 318 -13.02 1.71 11.38
C GLY A 318 -12.68 2.27 10.00
N ILE A 319 -13.67 2.88 9.37
CA ILE A 319 -13.56 3.46 8.04
C ILE A 319 -14.18 4.85 8.06
N VAL A 320 -13.44 5.82 7.57
CA VAL A 320 -13.89 7.19 7.39
C VAL A 320 -14.22 7.41 5.92
N PHE A 321 -15.41 7.95 5.64
CA PHE A 321 -15.86 8.35 4.33
C PHE A 321 -16.03 9.87 4.30
N ALA A 322 -15.07 10.57 3.68
CA ALA A 322 -15.22 11.98 3.34
C ALA A 322 -16.15 12.15 2.13
N PRO A 323 -16.70 13.35 1.86
CA PRO A 323 -17.60 13.58 0.74
C PRO A 323 -17.05 13.03 -0.58
N GLY A 324 -17.85 12.20 -1.23
CA GLY A 324 -17.47 11.45 -2.40
C GLY A 324 -18.68 10.96 -3.18
N TRP A 325 -18.42 10.47 -4.40
CA TRP A 325 -19.46 10.05 -5.35
C TRP A 325 -19.35 8.55 -5.62
N ALA A 326 -19.53 8.11 -6.86
CA ALA A 326 -19.68 6.70 -7.24
C ALA A 326 -18.61 5.77 -6.65
N GLY A 327 -17.31 6.14 -6.73
CA GLY A 327 -16.21 5.33 -6.18
C GLY A 327 -16.32 5.14 -4.66
N THR A 328 -16.48 6.24 -3.91
CA THR A 328 -16.66 6.18 -2.46
C THR A 328 -17.93 5.44 -2.05
N VAL A 329 -19.02 5.61 -2.81
CA VAL A 329 -20.28 4.88 -2.58
C VAL A 329 -20.09 3.37 -2.81
N GLN A 330 -19.35 2.96 -3.84
CA GLN A 330 -18.99 1.56 -4.05
C GLN A 330 -18.22 0.99 -2.85
N GLU A 331 -17.21 1.71 -2.36
CA GLU A 331 -16.43 1.32 -1.18
C GLU A 331 -17.31 1.16 0.07
N ILE A 332 -18.28 2.06 0.29
CA ILE A 332 -19.26 1.97 1.39
C ILE A 332 -20.00 0.63 1.36
N PHE A 333 -20.52 0.22 0.19
CA PHE A 333 -21.31 -1.01 0.08
C PHE A 333 -20.47 -2.29 0.16
N GLN A 334 -19.28 -2.27 -0.43
CA GLN A 334 -18.32 -3.37 -0.29
C GLN A 334 -17.94 -3.56 1.20
N ALA A 335 -17.64 -2.47 1.90
CA ALA A 335 -17.33 -2.48 3.33
C ALA A 335 -18.52 -2.98 4.17
N ALA A 336 -19.71 -2.45 3.93
CA ALA A 336 -20.92 -2.82 4.67
C ALA A 336 -21.24 -4.31 4.52
N THR A 337 -21.04 -4.88 3.33
CA THR A 337 -21.24 -6.31 3.07
C THR A 337 -20.26 -7.16 3.87
N LYS A 338 -18.97 -6.79 3.87
CA LYS A 338 -17.94 -7.47 4.68
C LYS A 338 -18.25 -7.39 6.18
N THR A 339 -18.74 -6.24 6.66
CA THR A 339 -19.15 -6.04 8.06
C THR A 339 -20.39 -6.84 8.42
N PHE A 340 -21.40 -6.87 7.53
CA PHE A 340 -22.64 -7.63 7.74
C PHE A 340 -22.36 -9.12 7.93
N TYR A 341 -21.52 -9.70 7.07
CA TYR A 341 -21.18 -11.13 7.10
C TYR A 341 -19.94 -11.45 7.97
N GLN A 342 -19.29 -10.44 8.55
CA GLN A 342 -18.01 -10.56 9.26
C GLN A 342 -16.96 -11.40 8.51
N THR A 343 -16.89 -11.26 7.18
CA THR A 343 -16.00 -12.07 6.32
C THR A 343 -14.53 -11.90 6.69
N ASP A 344 -14.17 -10.70 7.15
CA ASP A 344 -12.83 -10.34 7.61
C ASP A 344 -12.79 -10.11 9.14
N GLY A 345 -13.75 -10.69 9.87
CA GLY A 345 -13.97 -10.46 11.29
C GLY A 345 -14.74 -9.16 11.61
N PRO A 346 -14.84 -8.80 12.91
CA PRO A 346 -15.55 -7.61 13.36
C PRO A 346 -14.94 -6.32 12.78
N SER A 347 -15.81 -5.34 12.47
CA SER A 347 -15.42 -4.02 11.99
C SER A 347 -15.61 -2.96 13.08
N GLY A 348 -14.82 -1.89 13.01
CA GLY A 348 -15.04 -0.67 13.78
C GLY A 348 -16.10 0.25 13.16
N ALA A 349 -16.18 1.49 13.64
CA ALA A 349 -17.17 2.45 13.19
C ALA A 349 -17.01 2.86 11.72
N PHE A 350 -18.14 3.13 11.07
CA PHE A 350 -18.25 3.76 9.77
C PHE A 350 -18.57 5.24 10.02
N VAL A 351 -17.57 6.09 9.87
CA VAL A 351 -17.68 7.54 10.10
C VAL A 351 -17.84 8.25 8.77
N PHE A 352 -18.95 8.94 8.58
CA PHE A 352 -19.24 9.75 7.41
C PHE A 352 -19.04 11.22 7.75
N LEU A 353 -18.02 11.85 7.17
CA LEU A 353 -17.72 13.28 7.35
C LEU A 353 -18.47 14.11 6.32
N GLY A 354 -19.06 15.23 6.73
CA GLY A 354 -19.85 16.10 5.84
C GLY A 354 -21.33 15.75 5.88
N VAL A 355 -22.02 16.14 6.95
CA VAL A 355 -23.44 15.82 7.19
C VAL A 355 -24.31 16.22 6.00
N ASP A 356 -24.14 17.43 5.48
CA ASP A 356 -24.92 17.96 4.34
C ASP A 356 -24.77 17.11 3.06
N HIS A 357 -23.59 16.53 2.83
CA HIS A 357 -23.35 15.65 1.68
C HIS A 357 -24.05 14.31 1.87
N TRP A 358 -23.87 13.67 3.03
CA TRP A 358 -24.42 12.35 3.31
C TRP A 358 -25.91 12.33 3.64
N GLN A 359 -26.54 13.49 3.83
CA GLN A 359 -28.00 13.60 3.85
C GLN A 359 -28.61 13.50 2.43
N GLN A 360 -27.89 13.93 1.39
CA GLN A 360 -28.36 13.85 0.00
C GLN A 360 -28.28 12.42 -0.57
N LEU A 361 -27.35 11.62 -0.05
CA LEU A 361 -27.21 10.19 -0.32
C LEU A 361 -27.54 9.45 0.98
N PRO A 362 -28.79 9.00 1.22
CA PRO A 362 -29.29 8.64 2.56
C PRO A 362 -28.67 7.34 3.12
N VAL A 363 -27.38 7.40 3.44
CA VAL A 363 -26.54 6.26 3.86
C VAL A 363 -27.02 5.68 5.19
N GLU A 364 -27.44 6.51 6.15
CA GLU A 364 -27.92 6.00 7.45
C GLU A 364 -29.22 5.21 7.31
N ALA A 365 -30.17 5.75 6.55
CA ALA A 365 -31.47 5.13 6.33
C ALA A 365 -31.36 3.77 5.64
N LEU A 366 -30.29 3.57 4.87
CA LEU A 366 -29.99 2.31 4.20
C LEU A 366 -29.15 1.36 5.06
N LEU A 367 -28.05 1.85 5.64
CA LEU A 367 -27.06 1.01 6.29
C LEU A 367 -27.49 0.56 7.68
N ARG A 368 -28.16 1.41 8.48
CA ARG A 368 -28.61 1.04 9.83
C ARG A 368 -29.55 -0.17 9.82
N PRO A 369 -30.66 -0.20 9.06
CA PRO A 369 -31.54 -1.37 9.04
C PRO A 369 -30.88 -2.59 8.39
N LEU A 370 -29.93 -2.39 7.47
CA LEU A 370 -29.15 -3.47 6.88
C LEU A 370 -28.25 -4.12 7.93
N LEU A 371 -27.41 -3.34 8.62
CA LEU A 371 -26.50 -3.85 9.65
C LEU A 371 -27.21 -4.36 10.90
N ALA A 372 -28.41 -3.87 11.22
CA ALA A 372 -29.24 -4.43 12.28
C ALA A 372 -29.68 -5.89 12.03
N LYS A 373 -29.70 -6.31 10.76
CA LYS A 373 -30.08 -7.67 10.35
C LYS A 373 -28.90 -8.65 10.28
N SER A 374 -27.71 -8.22 10.70
CA SER A 374 -26.53 -9.08 10.59
C SER A 374 -26.74 -10.40 11.38
N PRO A 375 -26.28 -11.54 10.84
CA PRO A 375 -26.34 -12.82 11.55
C PRO A 375 -25.46 -12.85 12.81
N HIS A 376 -24.61 -11.84 13.02
CA HIS A 376 -23.69 -11.70 14.15
C HIS A 376 -24.18 -10.71 15.22
N GLY A 377 -25.46 -10.31 15.16
CA GLY A 377 -26.06 -9.32 16.05
C GLY A 377 -26.28 -7.98 15.36
N ASP A 378 -26.98 -7.08 16.06
CA ASP A 378 -27.23 -5.72 15.60
C ASP A 378 -25.93 -4.91 15.58
N GLN A 379 -25.54 -4.46 14.39
CA GLN A 379 -24.34 -3.65 14.15
C GLN A 379 -24.70 -2.24 13.65
N SER A 380 -25.94 -1.78 13.85
CA SER A 380 -26.43 -0.49 13.35
C SER A 380 -25.82 0.72 14.08
N ASP A 381 -25.24 0.51 15.26
CA ASP A 381 -24.54 1.49 16.07
C ASP A 381 -23.16 1.86 15.52
N LEU A 382 -22.61 1.06 14.59
CA LEU A 382 -21.36 1.36 13.90
C LEU A 382 -21.46 2.59 13.00
N ILE A 383 -22.68 2.99 12.58
CA ILE A 383 -22.88 4.11 11.66
C ILE A 383 -22.86 5.45 12.43
N VAL A 384 -21.97 6.35 12.04
CA VAL A 384 -21.84 7.71 12.60
C VAL A 384 -21.72 8.72 11.46
N VAL A 385 -22.62 9.70 11.40
CA VAL A 385 -22.54 10.82 10.44
C VAL A 385 -22.33 12.10 11.22
N THR A 386 -21.24 12.83 10.94
CA THR A 386 -20.83 13.96 11.76
C THR A 386 -19.92 14.93 11.01
N ASP A 387 -19.94 16.19 11.42
CA ASP A 387 -18.92 17.19 11.06
C ASP A 387 -17.88 17.40 12.18
N SER A 388 -18.09 16.75 13.34
CA SER A 388 -17.21 16.85 14.50
C SER A 388 -16.09 15.82 14.44
N LEU A 389 -14.85 16.31 14.36
CA LEU A 389 -13.67 15.45 14.48
C LEU A 389 -13.57 14.76 15.86
N ASP A 390 -14.13 15.37 16.91
CA ASP A 390 -14.14 14.76 18.24
C ASP A 390 -15.10 13.57 18.32
N GLU A 391 -16.28 13.69 17.69
CA GLU A 391 -17.23 12.57 17.58
C GLU A 391 -16.67 11.45 16.70
N ALA A 392 -16.05 11.80 15.57
CA ALA A 392 -15.35 10.86 14.71
C ALA A 392 -14.27 10.07 15.47
N MET A 393 -13.40 10.77 16.22
CA MET A 393 -12.36 10.14 17.04
C MET A 393 -12.95 9.24 18.14
N ALA A 394 -14.02 9.69 18.80
CA ALA A 394 -14.69 8.89 19.82
C ALA A 394 -15.30 7.60 19.24
N ALA A 395 -15.87 7.66 18.03
CA ALA A 395 -16.42 6.50 17.35
C ALA A 395 -15.33 5.49 16.94
N LEU A 396 -14.21 5.98 16.38
CA LEU A 396 -13.07 5.15 15.94
C LEU A 396 -12.22 4.59 17.09
N SER A 397 -12.53 5.01 18.33
CA SER A 397 -11.85 4.54 19.54
C SER A 397 -12.59 3.41 20.27
N ARG A 398 -13.83 3.13 19.90
CA ARG A 398 -14.64 2.00 20.41
C ARG A 398 -14.16 0.70 19.76
#